data_AF-A0A0N4TXN4-F1
#
_entry.id   AF-A0A0N4TXN4-F1
#
_cell.length_a   1.000
_cell.length_b   1.000
_cell.length_c   1.000
_cell.angle_alpha   90.00
_cell.angle_beta   90.00
_cell.angle_gamma   90.00
#
_symmetry.space_group_name_H-M   'P 1'
#
loop_
_entity.id
_entity.type
_entity.pdbx_description
1 polymer ?
#
loop_
_entity_poly.entity_id
_entity_poly.type
_entity_poly.pdbx_seq_one_letter_code
_entity_poly.pdbx_strand_id
1 'polypeptide(L)'
;MIRKYDFYKTFNFYAIYKITAGGNNCPVDKTRRNWCPSCRLRKCFQMQMNRNAVQKERGPRTDKRVKLLIEYSISEKKEQILIEAIRRPLNTILMSFISPADKFTILSRYWPAFFILHCTIAIDIPPLRDLKLNEVIQSARQDDYISNLDCEEIRLTVCYALCKLGRKNGKLSFASSLDSTYRYWLSRHCSIFYPHLLNRDERIVNYTDFILLYCEHISMINEFTPSTHPVDVIRTLLHINKLT
;
A
#
# COMPACT_ATOMS: atom_id res chain seq x y z
N MET A 1 -22.61 -11.24 43.19
CA MET A 1 -21.33 -11.19 42.44
C MET A 1 -21.03 -9.75 42.02
N ILE A 2 -20.08 -9.08 42.68
CA ILE A 2 -19.57 -7.77 42.25
C ILE A 2 -18.73 -8.02 40.99
N ARG A 3 -19.03 -7.35 39.87
CA ARG A 3 -18.37 -7.64 38.58
C ARG A 3 -16.98 -7.00 38.60
N LYS A 4 -15.98 -7.67 38.00
CA LYS A 4 -14.56 -7.26 37.89
C LYS A 4 -14.31 -5.77 37.54
N TYR A 5 -15.25 -5.12 36.87
CA TYR A 5 -15.21 -3.70 36.49
C TYR A 5 -15.17 -2.71 37.66
N ASP A 6 -15.65 -3.13 38.83
CA ASP A 6 -15.89 -2.25 39.97
C ASP A 6 -14.65 -1.99 40.83
N PHE A 7 -13.60 -2.79 40.66
CA PHE A 7 -12.35 -2.69 41.41
C PHE A 7 -11.41 -1.62 40.80
N TYR A 8 -11.49 -1.41 39.48
CA TYR A 8 -10.61 -0.52 38.73
C TYR A 8 -10.77 0.96 39.12
N LYS A 9 -12.02 1.39 39.36
CA LYS A 9 -12.33 2.80 39.65
C LYS A 9 -11.96 3.23 41.08
N THR A 10 -11.69 2.27 41.98
CA THR A 10 -11.41 2.56 43.40
C THR A 10 -9.93 2.44 43.77
N PHE A 11 -9.10 1.84 42.92
CA PHE A 11 -7.67 1.62 43.23
C PHE A 11 -6.73 2.65 42.59
N ASN A 12 -7.11 3.30 41.48
CA ASN A 12 -6.31 4.33 40.82
C ASN A 12 -6.61 5.78 41.28
N PHE A 13 -7.43 5.95 42.32
CA PHE A 13 -7.73 7.24 42.96
C PHE A 13 -7.43 7.16 44.47
N TYR A 14 -6.16 6.88 44.81
CA TYR A 14 -5.67 6.99 46.18
C TYR A 14 -5.41 8.46 46.52
N ALA A 15 -6.47 9.21 46.78
CA ALA A 15 -6.45 10.40 47.65
C ALA A 15 -7.89 10.93 47.83
N ILE A 16 -8.39 10.87 49.07
CA ILE A 16 -9.51 11.67 49.58
C ILE A 16 -10.92 11.21 49.14
N TYR A 17 -11.41 10.12 49.72
CA TYR A 17 -12.84 10.07 50.06
C TYR A 17 -12.98 10.23 51.58
N LYS A 18 -13.20 11.48 51.99
CA LYS A 18 -13.61 11.86 53.35
C LYS A 18 -14.83 11.04 53.76
N ILE A 19 -14.71 10.35 54.90
CA ILE A 19 -15.80 9.63 55.57
C ILE A 19 -16.88 10.65 55.96
N THR A 20 -17.89 10.79 55.13
CA THR A 20 -19.03 11.69 55.37
C THR A 20 -20.34 11.02 54.96
N ALA A 21 -20.59 9.83 55.53
CA ALA A 21 -21.94 9.25 55.66
C ALA A 21 -21.90 8.11 56.70
N GLY A 22 -22.92 8.06 57.56
CA GLY A 22 -22.99 7.26 58.79
C GLY A 22 -22.46 5.81 58.76
N GLY A 23 -21.79 5.43 59.86
CA GLY A 23 -21.63 4.05 60.33
C GLY A 23 -20.74 3.08 59.54
N ASN A 24 -20.15 3.46 58.39
CA ASN A 24 -19.29 2.60 57.57
C ASN A 24 -19.89 1.23 57.18
N ASN A 25 -21.22 1.08 57.23
CA ASN A 25 -21.89 -0.21 57.06
C ASN A 25 -22.95 -0.22 55.93
N CYS A 26 -22.70 0.52 54.84
CA CYS A 26 -23.64 0.59 53.72
C CYS A 26 -23.83 -0.81 53.07
N PRO A 27 -25.08 -1.22 52.78
CA PRO A 27 -25.34 -2.49 52.10
C PRO A 27 -24.81 -2.46 50.65
N VAL A 28 -23.96 -3.43 50.31
CA VAL A 28 -23.39 -3.60 48.96
C VAL A 28 -24.08 -4.77 48.26
N ASP A 29 -25.15 -4.45 47.54
CA ASP A 29 -25.95 -5.36 46.70
C ASP A 29 -25.93 -4.95 45.22
N LYS A 30 -26.70 -5.63 44.36
CA LYS A 30 -26.70 -5.40 42.91
C LYS A 30 -27.12 -3.98 42.52
N THR A 31 -28.04 -3.35 43.25
CA THR A 31 -28.62 -2.06 42.91
C THR A 31 -27.89 -0.89 43.58
N ARG A 32 -27.29 -1.11 44.77
CA ARG A 32 -26.70 -0.06 45.62
C ARG A 32 -25.17 -0.12 45.75
N ARG A 33 -24.50 -1.10 45.12
CA ARG A 33 -23.03 -1.25 45.15
C ARG A 33 -22.20 -0.04 44.70
N ASN A 34 -22.79 0.90 43.96
CA ASN A 34 -22.11 2.11 43.48
C ASN A 34 -22.31 3.33 44.41
N TRP A 35 -23.17 3.24 45.43
CA TRP A 35 -23.52 4.39 46.29
C TRP A 35 -22.42 4.76 47.27
N CYS A 36 -21.69 3.78 47.80
CA CYS A 36 -20.58 4.01 48.72
C CYS A 36 -19.32 3.29 48.21
N PRO A 37 -18.40 4.01 47.53
CA PRO A 37 -17.13 3.47 47.05
C PRO A 37 -16.30 2.82 48.17
N SER A 38 -16.28 3.43 49.36
CA SER A 38 -15.52 2.94 50.52
C SER A 38 -16.03 1.58 51.02
N CYS A 39 -17.36 1.42 51.20
CA CYS A 39 -17.95 0.14 51.61
C CYS A 39 -17.82 -0.93 50.53
N ARG A 40 -17.92 -0.55 49.25
CA ARG A 40 -17.65 -1.47 48.13
C ARG A 40 -16.22 -1.99 48.19
N LEU A 41 -15.22 -1.09 48.28
CA LEU A 41 -13.81 -1.48 48.28
C LEU A 41 -13.48 -2.38 49.47
N ARG A 42 -14.00 -2.04 50.66
CA ARG A 42 -13.88 -2.90 51.86
C ARG A 42 -14.42 -4.30 51.61
N LYS A 43 -15.62 -4.42 51.01
CA LYS A 43 -16.19 -5.74 50.66
C LYS A 43 -15.36 -6.47 49.60
N CYS A 44 -14.75 -5.76 48.65
CA CYS A 44 -13.83 -6.37 47.69
C CYS A 44 -12.60 -6.99 48.38
N PHE A 45 -12.05 -6.33 49.41
CA PHE A 45 -10.97 -6.89 50.23
C PHE A 45 -11.43 -8.05 51.13
N GLN A 46 -12.59 -7.96 51.77
CA GLN A 46 -13.16 -9.05 52.58
C GLN A 46 -13.39 -10.32 51.75
N MET A 47 -13.77 -10.18 50.48
CA MET A 47 -13.93 -11.29 49.54
C MET A 47 -12.61 -11.73 48.87
N GLN A 48 -11.46 -11.26 49.37
CA GLN A 48 -10.12 -11.58 48.87
C GLN A 48 -9.96 -11.43 47.34
N MET A 49 -10.50 -10.34 46.77
CA MET A 49 -10.34 -10.08 45.34
C MET A 49 -8.85 -9.94 44.97
N ASN A 50 -8.40 -10.70 43.98
CA ASN A 50 -7.02 -10.68 43.52
C ASN A 50 -6.70 -9.32 42.87
N ARG A 51 -5.81 -8.55 43.53
CA ARG A 51 -5.31 -7.25 43.06
C ARG A 51 -4.62 -7.34 41.69
N ASN A 52 -4.00 -8.48 41.39
CA ASN A 52 -3.25 -8.68 40.16
C ASN A 52 -4.15 -9.10 38.97
N ALA A 53 -5.45 -9.31 39.19
CA ALA A 53 -6.42 -9.63 38.13
C ALA A 53 -6.89 -8.38 37.35
N VAL A 54 -6.32 -7.22 37.65
CA VAL A 54 -6.63 -5.90 37.11
C VAL A 54 -5.85 -5.74 35.79
N GLN A 55 -6.53 -5.94 34.65
CA GLN A 55 -5.93 -5.79 33.32
C GLN A 55 -5.87 -4.31 32.91
N LYS A 56 -4.74 -3.84 32.35
CA LYS A 56 -4.63 -2.49 31.75
C LYS A 56 -5.83 -2.20 30.84
N GLU A 57 -6.26 -0.94 30.80
CA GLU A 57 -7.40 -0.52 29.99
C GLU A 57 -7.29 -1.07 28.56
N ARG A 58 -8.41 -1.57 28.04
CA ARG A 58 -8.46 -1.93 26.62
C ARG A 58 -8.27 -0.64 25.84
N GLY A 59 -7.27 -0.62 24.95
CA GLY A 59 -6.97 0.53 24.10
C GLY A 59 -8.20 1.05 23.34
N PRO A 60 -8.14 2.29 22.81
CA PRO A 60 -9.28 2.92 22.15
C PRO A 60 -9.83 2.01 21.05
N ARG A 61 -11.14 1.77 21.06
CA ARG A 61 -11.82 1.10 19.94
C ARG A 61 -11.66 2.02 18.73
N THR A 62 -10.91 1.58 17.73
CA THR A 62 -10.69 2.33 16.48
C THR A 62 -12.05 2.72 15.89
N ASP A 63 -12.27 4.02 15.72
CA ASP A 63 -13.49 4.57 15.13
C ASP A 63 -13.58 4.10 13.66
N LYS A 64 -14.74 3.58 13.25
CA LYS A 64 -14.99 3.14 11.87
C LYS A 64 -14.70 4.26 10.86
N ARG A 65 -14.88 5.53 11.24
CA ARG A 65 -14.56 6.69 10.39
C ARG A 65 -13.07 6.79 10.10
N VAL A 66 -12.21 6.57 11.09
CA VAL A 66 -10.75 6.60 10.92
C VAL A 66 -10.29 5.50 9.97
N LYS A 67 -10.89 4.31 10.06
CA LYS A 67 -10.59 3.20 9.15
C LYS A 67 -10.92 3.55 7.68
N LEU A 68 -12.10 4.14 7.44
CA LEU A 68 -12.51 4.56 6.10
C LEU A 68 -11.60 5.64 5.50
N LEU A 69 -11.17 6.61 6.31
CA LEU A 69 -10.24 7.67 5.87
C LEU A 69 -8.87 7.08 5.47
N ILE A 70 -8.37 6.11 6.22
CA ILE A 70 -7.12 5.40 5.89
C ILE A 70 -7.28 4.61 4.58
N GLU A 71 -8.38 3.88 4.42
CA GLU A 71 -8.66 3.12 3.20
C GLU A 71 -8.76 4.02 1.96
N TYR A 72 -9.41 5.18 2.09
CA TYR A 72 -9.49 6.19 1.02
C TYR A 72 -8.10 6.72 0.65
N SER A 73 -7.30 7.13 1.65
CA SER A 73 -5.94 7.64 1.41
C SER A 73 -5.02 6.59 0.75
N ILE A 74 -5.14 5.31 1.14
CA ILE A 74 -4.43 4.21 0.49
C ILE A 74 -4.85 4.06 -0.98
N SER A 75 -6.16 4.12 -1.25
CA SER A 75 -6.70 4.03 -2.61
C SER A 75 -6.21 5.17 -3.50
N GLU A 76 -6.23 6.40 -2.98
CA GLU A 76 -5.75 7.59 -3.68
C GLU A 76 -4.27 7.47 -4.05
N LYS A 77 -3.41 7.03 -3.12
CA LYS A 77 -1.98 6.80 -3.40
C LYS A 77 -1.75 5.76 -4.50
N LYS A 78 -2.51 4.67 -4.50
CA LYS A 78 -2.42 3.64 -5.57
C LYS A 78 -2.81 4.21 -6.93
N GLU A 79 -3.88 5.01 -6.96
CA GLU A 79 -4.32 5.68 -8.17
C GLU A 79 -3.26 6.64 -8.71
N GLN A 80 -2.60 7.42 -7.85
CA GLN A 80 -1.51 8.32 -8.29
C GLN A 80 -0.33 7.57 -8.89
N ILE A 81 0.10 6.47 -8.26
CA ILE A 81 1.17 5.60 -8.79
C ILE A 81 0.75 5.04 -10.15
N LEU A 82 -0.50 4.59 -10.28
CA LEU A 82 -1.04 4.05 -11.52
C LEU A 82 -1.10 5.10 -12.63
N ILE A 83 -1.57 6.31 -12.35
CA ILE A 83 -1.61 7.40 -13.33
C ILE A 83 -0.21 7.66 -13.88
N GLU A 84 0.78 7.72 -13.01
CA GLU A 84 2.16 7.95 -13.42
C GLU A 84 2.72 6.77 -14.22
N ALA A 85 2.41 5.54 -13.80
CA ALA A 85 2.78 4.32 -14.51
C ALA A 85 2.22 4.24 -15.94
N ILE A 86 1.04 4.80 -16.17
CA ILE A 86 0.45 4.87 -17.51
C ILE A 86 0.99 6.05 -18.32
N ARG A 87 1.27 7.18 -17.67
CA ARG A 87 1.83 8.37 -18.34
C ARG A 87 3.21 8.11 -18.92
N ARG A 88 4.08 7.38 -18.22
CA ARG A 88 5.44 7.09 -18.73
C ARG A 88 5.47 6.46 -20.11
N PRO A 89 4.82 5.31 -20.37
CA PRO A 89 4.79 4.73 -21.70
C PRO A 89 4.10 5.66 -22.70
N LEU A 90 2.97 6.30 -22.33
CA LEU A 90 2.24 7.23 -23.22
C LEU A 90 3.11 8.37 -23.76
N ASN A 91 4.00 8.90 -22.92
CA ASN A 91 4.88 10.02 -23.26
C ASN A 91 6.16 9.58 -23.98
N THR A 92 6.33 8.29 -24.29
CA THR A 92 7.46 7.82 -25.09
C THR A 92 7.26 8.09 -26.58
N ILE A 93 8.36 8.23 -27.31
CA ILE A 93 8.33 8.31 -28.77
C ILE A 93 7.72 7.05 -29.41
N LEU A 94 7.84 5.88 -28.78
CA LEU A 94 7.25 4.65 -29.29
C LEU A 94 5.73 4.74 -29.34
N MET A 95 5.10 5.36 -28.33
CA MET A 95 3.65 5.54 -28.33
C MET A 95 3.18 6.62 -29.31
N SER A 96 4.03 7.52 -29.80
CA SER A 96 3.58 8.56 -30.75
C SER A 96 3.08 7.98 -32.08
N PHE A 97 3.62 6.83 -32.49
CA PHE A 97 3.27 6.13 -33.74
C PHE A 97 2.01 5.24 -33.63
N ILE A 98 1.39 5.19 -32.46
CA ILE A 98 0.28 4.26 -32.17
C ILE A 98 -1.03 5.02 -32.10
N SER A 99 -2.08 4.48 -32.73
CA SER A 99 -3.42 5.06 -32.71
C SER A 99 -3.99 5.12 -31.28
N PRO A 100 -4.88 6.07 -30.94
CA PRO A 100 -5.50 6.12 -29.61
C PRO A 100 -6.20 4.81 -29.20
N ALA A 101 -6.84 4.12 -30.15
CA ALA A 101 -7.49 2.84 -29.90
C ALA A 101 -6.46 1.74 -29.59
N ASP A 102 -5.38 1.65 -30.36
CA ASP A 102 -4.32 0.66 -30.12
C ASP A 102 -3.55 0.97 -28.82
N LYS A 103 -3.31 2.25 -28.48
CA LYS A 103 -2.76 2.67 -27.18
C LYS A 103 -3.62 2.15 -26.03
N PHE A 104 -4.93 2.32 -26.13
CA PHE A 104 -5.88 1.84 -25.14
C PHE A 104 -5.79 0.32 -24.98
N THR A 105 -5.78 -0.44 -26.08
CA THR A 105 -5.66 -1.90 -26.04
C THR A 105 -4.34 -2.36 -25.42
N ILE A 106 -3.21 -1.77 -25.83
CA ILE A 106 -1.88 -2.12 -25.33
C ILE A 106 -1.78 -1.82 -23.83
N LEU A 107 -2.14 -0.61 -23.41
CA LEU A 107 -2.01 -0.21 -22.00
C LEU A 107 -3.00 -0.97 -21.12
N SER A 108 -4.22 -1.23 -21.58
CA SER A 108 -5.19 -2.02 -20.80
C SER A 108 -4.73 -3.46 -20.59
N ARG A 109 -3.92 -3.99 -21.50
CA ARG A 109 -3.35 -5.34 -21.37
C ARG A 109 -2.11 -5.37 -20.47
N TYR A 110 -1.22 -4.38 -20.59
CA TYR A 110 0.12 -4.42 -19.99
C TYR A 110 0.34 -3.44 -18.84
N TRP A 111 -0.70 -2.71 -18.39
CA TRP A 111 -0.61 -1.85 -17.21
C TRP A 111 -0.01 -2.51 -15.96
N PRO A 112 -0.21 -3.81 -15.66
CA PRO A 112 0.35 -4.40 -14.44
C PRO A 112 1.87 -4.27 -14.40
N ALA A 113 2.55 -4.47 -15.53
CA ALA A 113 4.00 -4.38 -15.60
C ALA A 113 4.52 -2.98 -15.29
N PHE A 114 3.88 -1.96 -15.89
CA PHE A 114 4.24 -0.56 -15.62
C PHE A 114 3.91 -0.16 -14.18
N PHE A 115 2.78 -0.63 -13.64
CA PHE A 115 2.41 -0.35 -12.26
C PHE A 115 3.42 -0.96 -11.27
N ILE A 116 3.85 -2.20 -11.48
CA ILE A 116 4.88 -2.84 -10.64
C ILE A 116 6.21 -2.09 -10.71
N LEU A 117 6.65 -1.71 -11.92
CA LEU A 117 7.87 -0.92 -12.09
C LEU A 117 7.78 0.44 -11.36
N HIS A 118 6.62 1.10 -11.39
CA HIS A 118 6.43 2.35 -10.66
C HIS A 118 6.35 2.17 -9.16
N CYS A 119 5.80 1.04 -8.72
CA CYS A 119 5.80 0.63 -7.33
C CYS A 119 7.23 0.46 -6.79
N THR A 120 8.19 -0.06 -7.56
CA THR A 120 9.58 -0.20 -7.06
C THR A 120 10.29 1.12 -6.84
N ILE A 121 10.01 2.13 -7.66
CA ILE A 121 10.66 3.45 -7.59
C ILE A 121 9.89 4.48 -6.75
N ALA A 122 8.66 4.16 -6.32
CA ALA A 122 7.85 5.10 -5.53
C ALA A 122 8.51 5.41 -4.18
N ILE A 123 8.44 6.65 -3.71
CA ILE A 123 8.99 7.03 -2.40
C ILE A 123 8.26 6.26 -1.28
N ASP A 124 6.93 6.28 -1.31
CA ASP A 124 6.06 5.58 -0.37
C ASP A 124 5.17 4.61 -1.15
N ILE A 125 5.03 3.39 -0.63
CA ILE A 125 4.21 2.37 -1.25
C ILE A 125 2.98 2.06 -0.38
N PRO A 126 1.76 2.24 -0.91
CA PRO A 126 0.57 1.78 -0.20
C PRO A 126 0.56 0.24 -0.14
N PRO A 127 0.00 -0.37 0.93
CA PRO A 127 -0.05 -1.82 1.06
C PRO A 127 -0.87 -2.43 -0.08
N LEU A 128 -0.29 -3.39 -0.81
CA LEU A 128 -0.98 -4.12 -1.88
C LEU A 128 -1.76 -5.30 -1.29
N ARG A 129 -2.81 -5.77 -1.96
CA ARG A 129 -3.62 -6.90 -1.48
C ARG A 129 -2.90 -8.23 -1.65
N ASP A 130 -2.14 -8.39 -2.73
CA ASP A 130 -1.38 -9.60 -3.01
C ASP A 130 -0.06 -9.61 -2.21
N LEU A 131 0.08 -10.61 -1.33
CA LEU A 131 1.26 -10.77 -0.47
C LEU A 131 2.52 -11.07 -1.28
N LYS A 132 2.43 -11.93 -2.29
CA LYS A 132 3.58 -12.32 -3.12
C LYS A 132 4.04 -11.13 -3.96
N LEU A 133 3.10 -10.33 -4.46
CA LEU A 133 3.41 -9.09 -5.14
C LEU A 133 4.13 -8.10 -4.22
N ASN A 134 3.67 -7.94 -2.98
CA ASN A 134 4.36 -7.11 -1.99
C ASN A 134 5.80 -7.61 -1.76
N GLU A 135 6.01 -8.91 -1.59
CA GLU A 135 7.35 -9.49 -1.40
C GLU A 135 8.27 -9.18 -2.58
N VAL A 136 7.79 -9.38 -3.81
CA VAL A 136 8.53 -9.07 -5.05
C VAL A 136 8.95 -7.60 -5.10
N ILE A 137 8.02 -6.70 -4.81
CA ILE A 137 8.30 -5.25 -4.86
C ILE A 137 9.23 -4.85 -3.72
N GLN A 138 9.02 -5.33 -2.50
CA GLN A 138 9.87 -5.01 -1.37
C GLN A 138 11.30 -5.53 -1.56
N SER A 139 11.47 -6.73 -2.12
CA SER A 139 12.79 -7.26 -2.48
C SER A 139 13.51 -6.34 -3.49
N ALA A 140 12.80 -5.83 -4.50
CA ALA A 140 13.39 -4.91 -5.47
C ALA A 140 13.70 -3.52 -4.87
N ARG A 141 12.89 -3.06 -3.91
CA ARG A 141 13.10 -1.78 -3.20
C ARG A 141 14.30 -1.82 -2.25
N GLN A 142 14.68 -2.99 -1.76
CA GLN A 142 15.88 -3.20 -0.96
C GLN A 142 17.14 -3.29 -1.82
N ASP A 143 17.00 -3.44 -3.13
CA ASP A 143 18.12 -3.42 -4.06
C ASP A 143 18.44 -1.98 -4.48
N ASP A 144 19.57 -1.44 -3.98
CA ASP A 144 20.05 -0.09 -4.28
C ASP A 144 20.20 0.20 -5.79
N TYR A 145 20.28 -0.85 -6.61
CA TYR A 145 20.38 -0.71 -8.05
C TYR A 145 19.04 -0.44 -8.73
N ILE A 146 17.92 -0.85 -8.12
CA ILE A 146 16.57 -0.79 -8.70
C ILE A 146 15.69 0.24 -8.01
N SER A 147 15.91 0.49 -6.72
CA SER A 147 15.09 1.42 -5.94
C SER A 147 15.33 2.89 -6.29
N ASN A 148 16.52 3.22 -6.79
CA ASN A 148 16.98 4.58 -7.02
C ASN A 148 17.25 4.84 -8.51
N LEU A 149 16.27 4.57 -9.38
CA LEU A 149 16.38 4.89 -10.80
C LEU A 149 16.18 6.39 -11.04
N ASP A 150 17.04 7.00 -11.85
CA ASP A 150 16.82 8.37 -12.31
C ASP A 150 15.76 8.45 -13.42
N CYS A 151 15.41 9.67 -13.84
CA CYS A 151 14.36 9.89 -14.82
C CYS A 151 14.68 9.31 -16.21
N GLU A 152 15.96 9.24 -16.59
CA GLU A 152 16.42 8.73 -17.88
C GLU A 152 16.49 7.19 -17.86
N GLU A 153 16.97 6.59 -16.77
CA GLU A 153 16.91 5.16 -16.54
C GLU A 153 15.46 4.66 -16.57
N ILE A 154 14.53 5.37 -15.92
CA ILE A 154 13.08 5.05 -15.99
C ILE A 154 12.58 5.13 -17.43
N ARG A 155 12.90 6.20 -18.16
CA ARG A 155 12.46 6.40 -19.55
C ARG A 155 12.96 5.29 -20.46
N LEU A 156 14.25 4.95 -20.36
CA LEU A 156 14.90 3.89 -21.14
C LEU A 156 14.35 2.51 -20.78
N THR A 157 14.11 2.25 -19.50
CA THR A 157 13.49 1.01 -18.99
C THR A 157 12.09 0.81 -19.54
N VAL A 158 11.27 1.86 -19.53
CA VAL A 158 9.90 1.83 -20.09
C VAL A 158 9.95 1.60 -21.60
N CYS A 159 10.85 2.25 -22.33
CA CYS A 159 11.03 2.02 -23.76
C CYS A 159 11.48 0.59 -24.06
N TYR A 160 12.42 0.07 -23.29
CA TYR A 160 12.88 -1.31 -23.38
C TYR A 160 11.74 -2.30 -23.12
N ALA A 161 10.93 -2.08 -22.08
CA ALA A 161 9.74 -2.90 -21.80
C ALA A 161 8.76 -2.90 -22.98
N LEU A 162 8.49 -1.74 -23.60
CA LEU A 162 7.66 -1.64 -24.80
C LEU A 162 8.22 -2.44 -25.98
N CYS A 163 9.54 -2.44 -26.18
CA CYS A 163 10.18 -3.25 -27.23
C CYS A 163 9.92 -4.75 -27.01
N LYS A 164 10.03 -5.22 -25.76
CA LYS A 164 9.78 -6.62 -25.39
C LYS A 164 8.31 -7.00 -25.58
N LEU A 165 7.39 -6.11 -25.20
CA LEU A 165 5.96 -6.28 -25.43
C LEU A 165 5.61 -6.31 -26.92
N GLY A 166 6.34 -5.57 -27.77
CA GLY A 166 6.19 -5.57 -29.22
C GLY A 166 6.38 -6.94 -29.87
N ARG A 167 7.15 -7.84 -29.26
CA ARG A 167 7.31 -9.23 -29.73
C ARG A 167 6.03 -10.05 -29.62
N LYS A 168 5.12 -9.68 -28.71
CA LYS A 168 3.84 -10.37 -28.44
C LYS A 168 2.63 -9.59 -28.97
N ASN A 169 2.83 -8.37 -29.48
CA ASN A 169 1.75 -7.50 -29.92
C ASN A 169 2.06 -6.91 -31.31
N GLY A 170 1.29 -7.32 -32.32
CA GLY A 170 1.48 -6.89 -33.70
C GLY A 170 1.43 -5.37 -33.92
N LYS A 171 0.68 -4.63 -33.09
CA LYS A 171 0.57 -3.15 -33.16
C LYS A 171 1.83 -2.44 -32.66
N LEU A 172 2.61 -3.11 -31.81
CA LEU A 172 3.86 -2.60 -31.24
C LEU A 172 5.09 -3.33 -31.84
N SER A 173 4.89 -4.13 -32.89
CA SER A 173 5.93 -4.96 -33.50
C SER A 173 7.15 -4.17 -33.97
N PHE A 174 6.96 -2.96 -34.50
CA PHE A 174 8.06 -2.08 -34.91
C PHE A 174 9.02 -1.73 -33.76
N ALA A 175 8.52 -1.65 -32.51
CA ALA A 175 9.34 -1.35 -31.36
C ALA A 175 10.31 -2.50 -31.03
N SER A 176 9.96 -3.75 -31.37
CA SER A 176 10.81 -4.90 -31.08
C SER A 176 12.19 -4.82 -31.73
N SER A 177 12.30 -4.14 -32.88
CA SER A 177 13.56 -3.89 -33.59
C SER A 177 14.48 -2.90 -32.87
N LEU A 178 13.95 -2.11 -31.92
CA LEU A 178 14.70 -1.10 -31.17
C LEU A 178 15.22 -1.61 -29.82
N ASP A 179 15.01 -2.89 -29.51
CA ASP A 179 15.44 -3.53 -28.26
C ASP A 179 16.94 -3.31 -27.97
N SER A 180 17.80 -3.58 -28.96
CA SER A 180 19.25 -3.40 -28.84
C SER A 180 19.62 -1.93 -28.69
N THR A 181 18.89 -1.02 -29.33
CA THR A 181 19.11 0.43 -29.22
C THR A 181 18.86 0.91 -27.80
N TYR A 182 17.73 0.57 -27.18
CA TYR A 182 17.44 1.00 -25.81
C TYR A 182 18.34 0.33 -24.78
N ARG A 183 18.73 -0.94 -24.98
CA ARG A 183 19.75 -1.60 -24.15
C ARG A 183 21.09 -0.88 -24.22
N TYR A 184 21.53 -0.52 -25.42
CA TYR A 184 22.76 0.23 -25.60
C TYR A 184 22.71 1.58 -24.87
N TRP A 185 21.65 2.36 -25.05
CA TRP A 185 21.54 3.67 -24.39
C TRP A 185 21.45 3.56 -22.86
N LEU A 186 20.76 2.55 -22.34
CA LEU A 186 20.73 2.29 -20.89
C LEU A 186 22.13 1.95 -20.37
N SER A 187 22.84 1.05 -21.05
CA SER A 187 24.21 0.69 -20.71
C SER A 187 25.15 1.89 -20.72
N ARG A 188 25.08 2.72 -21.78
CA ARG A 188 25.88 3.95 -21.88
C ARG A 188 25.55 4.92 -20.76
N HIS A 189 24.28 5.17 -20.48
CA HIS A 189 23.84 6.05 -19.40
C HIS A 189 24.39 5.58 -18.05
N CYS A 190 24.17 4.32 -17.69
CA CYS A 190 24.67 3.75 -16.44
C CYS A 190 26.22 3.84 -16.36
N SER A 191 26.93 3.55 -17.45
CA SER A 191 28.41 3.62 -17.46
C SER A 191 28.97 5.03 -17.28
N ILE A 192 28.26 6.06 -17.74
CA ILE A 192 28.70 7.46 -17.69
C ILE A 192 28.35 8.09 -16.33
N PHE A 193 27.12 7.90 -15.86
CA PHE A 193 26.61 8.59 -14.67
C PHE A 193 26.73 7.77 -13.39
N TYR A 194 26.82 6.44 -13.50
CA TYR A 194 26.92 5.52 -12.36
C TYR A 194 28.07 4.50 -12.51
N PRO A 195 29.31 4.93 -12.82
CA PRO A 195 30.42 4.02 -13.07
C PRO A 195 30.82 3.15 -11.87
N HIS A 196 30.39 3.52 -10.66
CA HIS A 196 30.63 2.79 -9.42
C HIS A 196 29.63 1.63 -9.19
N LEU A 197 28.52 1.61 -9.93
CA LEU A 197 27.49 0.58 -9.84
C LEU A 197 27.64 -0.41 -11.01
N LEU A 198 28.48 -1.42 -10.82
CA LEU A 198 28.80 -2.41 -11.86
C LEU A 198 27.55 -3.18 -12.29
N ASN A 199 27.40 -3.41 -13.60
CA ASN A 199 26.29 -4.16 -14.21
C ASN A 199 24.89 -3.61 -13.86
N ARG A 200 24.78 -2.31 -13.56
CA ARG A 200 23.51 -1.67 -13.20
C ARG A 200 22.46 -1.78 -14.30
N ASP A 201 22.87 -1.56 -15.54
CA ASP A 201 22.05 -1.75 -16.73
C ASP A 201 21.53 -3.18 -16.86
N GLU A 202 22.40 -4.19 -16.67
CA GLU A 202 21.99 -5.60 -16.70
C GLU A 202 20.99 -5.93 -15.60
N ARG A 203 21.18 -5.40 -14.39
CA ARG A 203 20.24 -5.59 -13.27
C ARG A 203 18.88 -4.97 -13.57
N ILE A 204 18.83 -3.76 -14.12
CA ILE A 204 17.59 -3.09 -14.55
C ILE A 204 16.88 -3.90 -15.63
N VAL A 205 17.61 -4.36 -16.64
CA VAL A 205 17.08 -5.20 -17.73
C VAL A 205 16.50 -6.50 -17.18
N ASN A 206 17.27 -7.22 -16.34
CA ASN A 206 16.86 -8.51 -15.81
C ASN A 206 15.62 -8.36 -14.93
N TYR A 207 15.55 -7.29 -14.13
CA TYR A 207 14.36 -6.98 -13.34
C TYR A 207 13.14 -6.68 -14.22
N THR A 208 13.34 -5.94 -15.31
CA THR A 208 12.27 -5.64 -16.27
C THR A 208 11.75 -6.91 -16.96
N ASP A 209 12.65 -7.79 -17.40
CA ASP A 209 12.30 -9.07 -18.01
C ASP A 209 11.55 -9.97 -17.03
N PHE A 210 11.99 -9.99 -15.77
CA PHE A 210 11.31 -10.69 -14.69
C PHE A 210 9.89 -10.15 -14.45
N ILE A 211 9.69 -8.82 -14.35
CA ILE A 211 8.35 -8.24 -14.15
C ILE A 211 7.43 -8.60 -15.32
N LEU A 212 7.92 -8.46 -16.56
CA LEU A 212 7.11 -8.75 -17.75
C LEU A 212 6.62 -10.20 -17.76
N LEU A 213 7.49 -11.15 -17.38
CA LEU A 213 7.12 -12.56 -17.23
C LEU A 213 6.19 -12.78 -16.04
N TYR A 214 6.48 -12.16 -14.89
CA TYR A 214 5.67 -12.27 -13.68
C TYR A 214 4.22 -11.84 -13.94
N CYS A 215 4.03 -10.74 -14.68
CA CYS A 215 2.72 -10.21 -15.08
C CYS A 215 1.88 -11.16 -15.93
N GLU A 216 2.45 -12.21 -16.53
CA GLU A 216 1.69 -13.23 -17.27
C GLU A 216 0.94 -14.19 -16.34
N HIS A 217 1.34 -14.25 -15.07
CA HIS A 217 0.85 -15.21 -14.08
C HIS A 217 0.06 -14.59 -12.92
N ILE A 218 -0.04 -13.25 -12.87
CA ILE A 218 -0.76 -12.52 -11.81
C ILE A 218 -1.97 -11.77 -12.38
N SER A 219 -3.05 -11.72 -11.60
CA SER A 219 -4.18 -10.82 -11.85
C SER A 219 -4.21 -9.72 -10.80
N MET A 220 -4.10 -8.47 -11.26
CA MET A 220 -4.12 -7.29 -10.40
C MET A 220 -5.45 -6.51 -10.46
N ILE A 221 -6.47 -7.07 -11.12
CA ILE A 221 -7.79 -6.41 -11.29
C ILE A 221 -8.43 -6.08 -9.94
N ASN A 222 -8.28 -6.98 -8.96
CA ASN A 222 -8.84 -6.81 -7.63
C ASN A 222 -8.05 -5.81 -6.76
N GLU A 223 -6.94 -5.25 -7.24
CA GLU A 223 -6.13 -4.30 -6.46
C GLU A 223 -6.81 -2.93 -6.38
N PHE A 224 -7.61 -2.59 -7.40
CA PHE A 224 -8.29 -1.31 -7.55
C PHE A 224 -9.79 -1.43 -7.34
N THR A 225 -10.43 -0.31 -6.99
CA THR A 225 -11.90 -0.23 -6.95
C THR A 225 -12.44 -0.06 -8.38
N PRO A 226 -13.74 -0.35 -8.62
CA PRO A 226 -14.34 -0.11 -9.94
C PRO A 226 -14.20 1.34 -10.44
N SER A 227 -14.20 2.33 -9.54
CA SER A 227 -14.03 3.75 -9.90
C SER A 227 -12.58 4.13 -10.24
N THR A 228 -11.60 3.39 -9.72
CA THR A 228 -10.16 3.60 -9.95
C THR A 228 -9.56 2.52 -10.85
N HIS A 229 -10.43 1.78 -11.56
CA HIS A 229 -10.00 0.64 -12.32
C HIS A 229 -9.05 1.09 -13.45
N PRO A 230 -7.91 0.40 -13.68
CA PRO A 230 -6.89 0.86 -14.61
C PRO A 230 -7.40 1.16 -16.02
N VAL A 231 -8.38 0.41 -16.50
CA VAL A 231 -9.01 0.65 -17.80
C VAL A 231 -9.72 2.00 -17.86
N ASP A 232 -10.38 2.43 -16.79
CA ASP A 232 -11.05 3.74 -16.72
C ASP A 232 -10.04 4.90 -16.62
N VAL A 233 -8.95 4.70 -15.87
CA VAL A 233 -7.83 5.65 -15.79
C VAL A 233 -7.19 5.83 -17.17
N ILE A 234 -6.86 4.74 -17.86
CA ILE A 234 -6.27 4.78 -19.22
C ILE A 234 -7.23 5.46 -20.20
N ARG A 235 -8.53 5.15 -20.13
CA ARG A 235 -9.54 5.78 -20.99
C ARG A 235 -9.56 7.30 -20.80
N THR A 236 -9.49 7.74 -19.55
CA THR A 236 -9.48 9.16 -19.18
C THR A 236 -8.23 9.86 -19.70
N LEU A 237 -7.06 9.25 -19.51
CA LEU A 237 -5.77 9.77 -20.00
C LEU A 237 -5.69 9.85 -21.52
N LEU A 238 -6.42 9.00 -22.25
CA LEU A 238 -6.48 8.99 -23.71
C LEU A 238 -7.62 9.84 -24.29
N HIS A 239 -8.43 10.50 -23.45
CA HIS A 239 -9.62 11.26 -23.87
C HIS A 239 -10.60 10.44 -24.73
N ILE A 240 -10.75 9.15 -24.46
CA ILE A 240 -11.68 8.27 -25.17
C ILE A 240 -13.04 8.35 -24.50
N ASN A 241 -14.06 8.88 -25.19
CA ASN A 241 -15.42 8.93 -24.65
C ASN A 241 -15.97 7.52 -24.44
N LYS A 242 -16.68 7.27 -23.32
CA LYS A 242 -17.51 6.07 -23.19
C LYS A 242 -18.59 6.17 -24.27
N LEU A 243 -18.53 5.33 -25.29
CA LEU A 243 -19.68 5.11 -26.16
C LEU A 243 -20.82 4.67 -25.23
N THR A 244 -21.84 5.52 -25.14
CA THR A 244 -23.10 5.30 -24.41
C THR A 244 -23.82 4.08 -24.95
#